data_AF-A0A4Q3N7T4-F1
#
_entry.id   AF-A0A4Q3N7T4-F1
#
_cell.length_a   1.000
_cell.length_b   1.000
_cell.length_c   1.000
_cell.angle_alpha   90.00
_cell.angle_beta   90.00
_cell.angle_gamma   90.00
#
_symmetry.space_group_name_H-M   'P 1'
#
loop_
_entity.id
_entity.type
_entity.pdbx_description
1 polymer ?
#
loop_
_entity_poly.entity_id
_entity_poly.type
_entity_poly.pdbx_seq_one_letter_code
_entity_poly.pdbx_strand_id
1 'polypeptide(L)' 'MKPVHVHGGESPSAWVQRWSHLVAPGATVLDVACGAGRHLRWFLDLKHPVVGVDRAPDAIDS' A
#
# COMPACT_ATOMS: atom_id res chain seq x y z
N MET A 1 -2.32 -27.06 -8.38
CA MET A 1 -2.01 -25.62 -8.29
C MET A 1 -2.91 -25.05 -7.19
N LYS A 2 -2.34 -24.57 -6.07
CA LYS A 2 -3.13 -23.93 -5.01
C LYS A 2 -3.47 -22.51 -5.45
N PRO A 3 -4.68 -21.98 -5.15
CA PRO A 3 -4.98 -20.59 -5.45
C PRO A 3 -4.02 -19.72 -4.64
N VAL A 4 -3.26 -18.87 -5.32
CA VAL A 4 -2.48 -17.82 -4.66
C VAL A 4 -3.51 -16.76 -4.25
N HIS A 5 -3.79 -16.64 -2.95
CA HIS A 5 -4.57 -15.51 -2.46
C HIS A 5 -3.74 -14.25 -2.67
N VAL A 6 -4.14 -13.42 -3.62
CA VAL A 6 -3.49 -12.14 -3.91
C VAL A 6 -3.82 -11.18 -2.76
N HIS A 7 -3.07 -11.25 -1.66
CA HIS A 7 -3.21 -10.26 -0.59
C HIS A 7 -2.71 -8.90 -1.10
N GLY A 8 -3.61 -7.91 -1.10
CA GLY A 8 -3.30 -6.53 -1.50
C GLY A 8 -4.15 -5.95 -2.62
N GLY A 9 -5.06 -6.71 -3.23
CA GLY A 9 -6.14 -6.17 -4.09
C GLY A 9 -7.35 -5.64 -3.32
N GLU A 10 -7.31 -5.72 -1.99
CA GLU A 10 -8.38 -5.33 -1.08
C GLU A 10 -8.40 -3.82 -0.86
N SER A 11 -9.50 -3.27 -0.32
CA SER A 11 -9.56 -1.86 0.06
C SER A 11 -8.50 -1.51 1.13
N PRO A 12 -7.96 -0.27 1.15
CA PRO A 12 -7.08 0.17 2.23
C PRO A 12 -7.77 0.00 3.58
N SER A 13 -7.02 -0.40 4.61
CA SER A 13 -7.60 -0.64 5.93
C SER A 13 -8.26 0.62 6.51
N ALA A 14 -9.37 0.45 7.23
CA ALA A 14 -10.11 1.56 7.84
C ALA A 14 -9.25 2.39 8.81
N TRP A 15 -8.28 1.76 9.47
CA TRP A 15 -7.32 2.45 10.33
C TRP A 15 -6.42 3.40 9.53
N VAL A 16 -5.83 2.95 8.43
CA VAL A 16 -4.99 3.80 7.57
C VAL A 16 -5.81 4.97 7.03
N GLN A 17 -7.01 4.70 6.50
CA GLN A 17 -7.90 5.75 6.00
C GLN A 17 -8.21 6.80 7.08
N ARG A 18 -8.53 6.37 8.31
CA ARG A 18 -8.85 7.27 9.43
C ARG A 18 -7.70 8.22 9.76
N TRP A 19 -6.47 7.71 9.77
CA TRP A 19 -5.30 8.46 10.26
C TRP A 19 -4.45 9.10 9.16
N SER A 20 -4.79 8.90 7.88
CA SER A 20 -4.00 9.43 6.75
C SER A 20 -3.86 10.95 6.77
N HIS A 21 -4.84 11.67 7.32
CA HIS A 21 -4.82 13.13 7.45
C HIS A 21 -3.69 13.67 8.34
N LEU A 22 -3.03 12.82 9.14
CA LEU A 22 -1.89 13.21 9.98
C LEU A 22 -0.57 13.28 9.19
N VAL A 23 -0.52 12.71 7.99
CA VAL A 23 0.68 12.80 7.13
C VAL A 23 0.74 14.20 6.52
N ALA A 24 1.89 14.87 6.68
CA ALA A 24 2.06 16.22 6.14
C ALA A 24 1.89 16.21 4.60
N PRO A 25 1.20 17.21 4.01
CA PRO A 25 0.98 17.26 2.57
C PRO A 25 2.28 17.11 1.77
N GLY A 26 2.28 16.19 0.81
CA GLY A 26 3.44 15.90 -0.05
C GLY A 26 4.58 15.13 0.61
N ALA A 27 4.47 14.73 1.89
CA ALA A 27 5.46 13.87 2.53
C ALA A 27 5.48 12.48 1.88
N THR A 28 6.66 11.88 1.79
CA THR A 28 6.85 10.52 1.27
C THR A 28 6.36 9.47 2.27
N VAL A 29 5.60 8.50 1.81
CA VAL A 29 5.11 7.36 2.61
C VAL A 29 5.90 6.10 2.25
N LEU A 30 6.47 5.44 3.27
CA LEU A 30 7.05 4.10 3.16
C LEU A 30 6.06 3.07 3.68
N ASP A 31 5.64 2.15 2.82
CA ASP A 31 4.77 1.02 3.16
C ASP A 31 5.59 -0.28 3.22
N VAL A 32 5.69 -0.86 4.41
CA VAL A 32 6.51 -2.07 4.68
C VAL A 32 5.59 -3.28 4.78
N ALA A 33 5.96 -4.37 4.11
CA ALA A 33 5.07 -5.49 3.82
C ALA A 33 3.84 -5.02 3.03
N CYS A 34 4.10 -4.26 1.95
CA CYS A 34 3.06 -3.56 1.20
C CYS A 34 2.08 -4.50 0.49
N GLY A 35 2.41 -5.80 0.36
CA GLY A 35 1.68 -6.73 -0.49
C GLY A 35 1.49 -6.15 -1.89
N ALA A 36 0.35 -6.41 -2.52
CA ALA A 36 0.00 -5.83 -3.82
C ALA A 36 -0.35 -4.32 -3.80
N GLY A 37 -0.09 -3.60 -2.70
CA GLY A 37 -0.05 -2.14 -2.69
C GLY A 37 -1.37 -1.40 -2.41
N ARG A 38 -2.32 -2.01 -1.68
CA ARG A 38 -3.60 -1.33 -1.35
C ARG A 38 -3.44 0.03 -0.65
N HIS A 39 -2.43 0.17 0.21
CA HIS A 39 -2.18 1.42 0.93
C HIS A 39 -1.34 2.40 0.10
N LEU A 40 -0.42 1.88 -0.73
CA LEU A 40 0.31 2.68 -1.72
C LEU A 40 -0.65 3.42 -2.66
N ARG A 41 -1.64 2.72 -3.23
CA ARG A 41 -2.65 3.33 -4.11
C ARG A 41 -3.44 4.42 -3.39
N TRP A 42 -3.88 4.16 -2.16
CA TRP A 42 -4.57 5.13 -1.34
C TRP A 42 -3.75 6.42 -1.13
N PHE A 43 -2.47 6.31 -0.77
CA PHE A 43 -1.61 7.49 -0.56
C PHE A 43 -1.22 8.20 -1.86
N LEU A 44 -1.11 7.47 -2.98
CA LEU A 44 -0.94 8.06 -4.31
C LEU A 44 -2.15 8.92 -4.71
N ASP A 45 -3.37 8.45 -4.43
CA ASP A 45 -4.60 9.22 -4.70
C ASP A 45 -4.65 10.51 -3.85
N LEU A 46 -4.13 10.44 -2.63
CA LEU A 46 -3.91 11.59 -1.73
C LEU A 46 -2.69 12.46 -2.13
N LYS A 47 -2.02 12.16 -3.25
CA LYS A 47 -0.88 12.91 -3.80
C LYS A 47 0.40 12.85 -2.96
N HIS A 48 0.56 11.81 -2.14
CA HIS A 48 1.84 11.52 -1.50
C HIS A 48 2.73 10.70 -2.44
N PRO A 49 4.04 11.01 -2.53
CA PRO A 49 5.02 10.07 -3.05
C PRO A 49 5.03 8.80 -2.19
N VAL A 50 5.15 7.63 -2.80
CA VAL A 50 5.11 6.36 -2.08
C VAL A 50 6.28 5.45 -2.46
N VAL A 51 6.74 4.66 -1.49
CA VAL A 51 7.71 3.58 -1.66
C VAL A 51 7.14 2.34 -0.98
N GLY A 52 7.05 1.24 -1.74
CA GLY A 52 6.63 -0.06 -1.23
C GLY A 52 7.80 -1.00 -1.06
N VAL A 53 7.82 -1.78 0.02
CA VAL A 53 8.77 -2.88 0.24
C VAL A 53 8.01 -4.12 0.67
N ASP A 54 8.22 -5.23 -0.03
CA ASP A 54 7.74 -6.54 0.38
C ASP A 54 8.84 -7.61 0.19
N ARG A 55 8.72 -8.70 0.95
CA ARG A 55 9.60 -9.88 0.81
C ARG A 55 9.15 -10.78 -0.33
N ALA A 56 7.85 -10.77 -0.63
CA ALA A 56 7.23 -11.62 -1.64
C ALA A 56 7.45 -10.98 -3.04
N PRO A 57 8.26 -11.58 -3.92
CA PRO A 57 8.53 -11.01 -5.24
C PRO A 57 7.25 -10.84 -6.08
N ASP A 58 6.33 -11.80 -5.95
CA ASP A 58 5.01 -11.80 -6.58
C ASP A 58 4.09 -10.65 -6.12
N ALA A 59 4.42 -9.96 -5.03
CA ALA A 59 3.71 -8.76 -4.60
C ALA A 59 4.14 -7.49 -5.36
N ILE A 60 5.33 -7.52 -6.00
CA ILE A 60 5.97 -6.37 -6.66
C ILE A 60 6.05 -6.58 -8.18
N ASP A 61 6.32 -7.81 -8.60
CA ASP A 61 6.44 -8.17 -10.01
C ASP A 61 5.07 -8.11 -10.69
N SER A 62 4.94 -7.22 -11.68
CA SER A 62 3.75 -7.00 -12.51
C SER A 62 3.88 -7.63 -13.90
#